data_AF-A0A416RDK8-F1
#
_entry.id   AF-A0A416RDK8-F1
#
_cell.length_a   1.000
_cell.length_b   1.000
_cell.length_c   1.000
_cell.angle_alpha   90.00
_cell.angle_beta   90.00
_cell.angle_gamma   90.00
#
_symmetry.space_group_name_H-M   'P 1'
#
loop_
_entity.id
_entity.type
_entity.pdbx_description
1 polymer ?
#
loop_
_entity_poly.entity_id
_entity_poly.type
_entity_poly.pdbx_seq_one_letter_code
_entity_poly.pdbx_strand_id
1 'polypeptide(L)'
;MGKRIVVILAGLALAAGLLIWYAFFRGNRPFAGLEAGDLRAASVRLSPPDVTFTLTEAEREELAGLLQKVVTRRRDDSWREYAGQGVTYSLTLRDGTTRTVMAFSPFLVVDGVGYRTEHAPCEALNRFGNRILSERG
;
A
#
# COMPACT_ATOMS: atom_id res chain seq x y z
N MET A 1 41.60 -29.93 11.31
CA MET A 1 41.24 -28.68 10.60
C MET A 1 39.78 -28.64 10.11
N GLY A 2 39.23 -29.72 9.53
CA GLY A 2 37.93 -29.70 8.84
C GLY A 2 36.67 -29.44 9.69
N LYS A 3 36.54 -30.00 10.90
CA LYS A 3 35.30 -29.84 11.70
C LYS A 3 34.97 -28.40 12.07
N ARG A 4 35.97 -27.58 12.44
CA ARG A 4 35.76 -26.15 12.77
C ARG A 4 35.35 -25.35 11.54
N ILE A 5 35.95 -25.64 10.38
CA ILE A 5 35.61 -24.99 9.10
C ILE A 5 34.19 -25.36 8.68
N VAL A 6 33.79 -26.63 8.80
CA VAL A 6 32.42 -27.09 8.50
C VAL A 6 31.39 -26.43 9.39
N VAL A 7 31.65 -26.29 10.69
CA VAL A 7 30.74 -25.60 11.62
C VAL A 7 30.59 -24.11 11.26
N ILE A 8 31.69 -23.43 10.89
CA ILE A 8 31.64 -22.02 10.48
C ILE A 8 30.84 -21.85 9.19
N LEU A 9 31.08 -22.71 8.18
CA LEU A 9 30.35 -22.66 6.91
C LEU A 9 28.85 -22.95 7.09
N ALA A 10 28.50 -23.93 7.94
CA ALA A 10 27.11 -24.22 8.27
C ALA A 10 26.43 -23.03 8.98
N GLY A 11 27.13 -22.37 9.90
CA GLY A 11 26.64 -21.17 10.57
C GLY A 11 26.39 -20.01 9.61
N LEU A 12 27.31 -19.77 8.67
CA LEU A 12 27.16 -18.74 7.63
C LEU A 12 25.99 -19.03 6.69
N ALA A 13 25.81 -20.29 6.27
CA ALA A 13 24.68 -20.69 5.43
C ALA A 13 23.33 -20.49 6.14
N LEU A 14 23.24 -20.83 7.42
CA LEU A 14 22.06 -20.57 8.26
C LEU A 14 21.77 -19.07 8.39
N ALA A 15 22.79 -18.26 8.68
CA ALA A 15 22.65 -16.81 8.77
C ALA A 15 22.19 -16.21 7.43
N ALA A 16 22.77 -16.64 6.30
CA ALA A 16 22.35 -16.21 4.97
C ALA A 16 20.91 -16.61 4.67
N GLY A 17 20.51 -17.85 5.02
CA GLY A 17 19.13 -18.32 4.88
C GLY A 17 18.13 -17.49 5.68
N LEU A 18 18.46 -17.14 6.93
CA LEU A 18 17.62 -16.27 7.76
C LEU A 18 17.55 -14.83 7.21
N LEU A 19 18.64 -14.30 6.66
CA LEU A 19 18.66 -12.97 6.03
C LEU A 19 17.82 -12.92 4.75
N ILE A 20 17.93 -13.93 3.90
CA ILE A 20 17.11 -14.07 2.68
C ILE A 20 15.64 -14.21 3.07
N TRP A 21 15.34 -15.03 4.08
CA TRP A 21 13.99 -15.21 4.60
C TRP A 21 13.43 -13.88 5.11
N TYR A 22 14.18 -13.16 5.94
CA TYR A 22 13.78 -11.85 6.45
C TYR A 22 13.55 -10.84 5.33
N ALA A 23 14.42 -10.77 4.32
CA ALA A 23 14.28 -9.84 3.20
C ALA A 23 13.03 -10.13 2.35
N PHE A 24 12.72 -11.40 2.08
CA PHE A 24 11.53 -11.79 1.31
C PHE A 24 10.21 -11.60 2.07
N PHE A 25 10.24 -11.81 3.39
CA PHE A 25 9.06 -11.66 4.24
C PHE A 25 8.91 -10.25 4.82
N ARG A 26 9.86 -9.34 4.57
CA ARG A 26 9.72 -7.93 4.88
C ARG A 26 8.87 -7.26 3.80
N GLY A 27 7.74 -6.71 4.21
CA GLY A 27 6.86 -5.97 3.32
C GLY A 27 7.41 -4.58 3.09
N ASN A 28 7.10 -3.99 1.95
CA ASN A 28 7.46 -2.63 1.62
C ASN A 28 6.38 -1.66 2.12
N ARG A 29 6.78 -0.48 2.58
CA ARG A 29 5.86 0.59 2.99
C ARG A 29 6.02 1.76 2.01
N PRO A 30 5.31 1.73 0.87
CA PRO A 30 5.57 2.66 -0.23
C PRO A 30 5.35 4.13 0.14
N PHE A 31 4.55 4.41 1.16
CA PHE A 31 4.20 5.76 1.60
C PHE A 31 4.63 6.05 3.04
N ALA A 32 5.61 5.30 3.58
CA ALA A 32 6.03 5.46 4.98
C ALA A 32 6.46 6.90 5.35
N GLY A 33 7.01 7.64 4.39
CA GLY A 33 7.45 9.03 4.56
C GLY A 33 6.48 10.06 4.00
N LEU A 34 5.25 9.69 3.61
CA LEU A 34 4.29 10.64 3.04
C LEU A 34 3.70 11.50 4.16
N GLU A 35 4.10 12.75 4.27
CA GLU A 35 3.54 13.69 5.25
C GLU A 35 2.25 14.35 4.73
N ALA A 36 1.44 14.89 5.64
CA ALA A 36 0.20 15.60 5.29
C ALA A 36 0.47 16.79 4.34
N GLY A 37 1.57 17.52 4.58
CA GLY A 37 1.99 18.66 3.76
C GLY A 37 2.43 18.29 2.34
N ASP A 38 2.84 17.04 2.12
CA ASP A 38 3.32 16.56 0.82
C ASP A 38 2.20 16.40 -0.20
N LEU A 39 0.97 16.17 0.27
CA LEU A 39 -0.20 16.18 -0.59
C LEU A 39 -0.53 17.65 -0.91
N ARG A 40 -0.58 17.98 -2.21
CA ARG A 40 -1.08 19.28 -2.69
C ARG A 40 -2.56 19.21 -2.99
N ALA A 41 -2.99 18.10 -3.57
CA ALA A 41 -4.38 17.80 -3.87
C ALA A 41 -4.59 16.28 -3.86
N ALA A 42 -5.81 15.84 -3.57
CA ALA A 42 -6.18 14.45 -3.74
C ALA A 42 -7.66 14.31 -4.10
N SER A 43 -7.99 13.23 -4.79
CA SER A 43 -9.37 12.82 -5.04
C SER A 43 -9.53 11.33 -4.76
N VAL A 44 -10.75 10.93 -4.46
CA VAL A 44 -11.14 9.53 -4.28
C VAL A 44 -12.23 9.17 -5.28
N ARG A 45 -12.05 8.07 -5.99
CA ARG A 45 -13.03 7.48 -6.91
C ARG A 45 -13.44 6.11 -6.40
N LEU A 46 -14.74 5.86 -6.27
CA LEU A 46 -15.29 4.55 -5.89
C LEU A 46 -15.90 3.88 -7.12
N SER A 47 -15.56 2.62 -7.38
CA SER A 47 -15.97 1.90 -8.59
C SER A 47 -16.30 0.44 -8.28
N PRO A 48 -17.58 0.04 -8.35
CA PRO A 48 -18.80 0.87 -8.44
C PRO A 48 -18.96 1.81 -7.21
N PRO A 49 -19.71 2.93 -7.24
CA PRO A 49 -20.68 3.36 -8.26
C PRO A 49 -20.15 4.37 -9.30
N ASP A 50 -18.84 4.46 -9.50
CA ASP A 50 -18.16 5.33 -10.48
C ASP A 50 -18.26 6.84 -10.18
N VAL A 51 -18.30 7.18 -8.90
CA VAL A 51 -18.32 8.57 -8.40
C VAL A 51 -16.95 9.01 -7.92
N THR A 52 -16.64 10.30 -8.07
CA THR A 52 -15.35 10.88 -7.68
C THR A 52 -15.57 12.12 -6.82
N PHE A 53 -14.83 12.23 -5.71
CA PHE A 53 -14.86 13.38 -4.81
C PHE A 53 -13.45 13.96 -4.64
N THR A 54 -13.36 15.29 -4.59
CA THR A 54 -12.12 15.98 -4.20
C THR A 54 -12.01 16.01 -2.68
N LEU A 55 -10.82 15.74 -2.14
CA LEU A 55 -10.58 15.72 -0.70
C LEU A 55 -10.24 17.11 -0.18
N THR A 56 -10.81 17.46 0.98
CA THR A 56 -10.47 18.65 1.76
C THR A 56 -9.09 18.52 2.40
N GLU A 57 -8.55 19.61 2.97
CA GLU A 57 -7.27 19.56 3.69
C GLU A 57 -7.24 18.45 4.75
N ALA A 58 -8.20 18.48 5.69
CA ALA A 58 -8.26 17.52 6.79
C ALA A 58 -8.35 16.06 6.33
N GLU A 59 -9.08 15.81 5.24
CA GLU A 59 -9.18 14.48 4.63
C GLU A 59 -7.90 14.02 3.97
N ARG A 60 -7.11 14.95 3.41
CA ARG A 60 -5.77 14.63 2.89
C ARG A 60 -4.82 14.29 4.02
N GLU A 61 -4.89 14.98 5.16
CA GLU A 61 -4.07 14.65 6.34
C GLU A 61 -4.40 13.24 6.86
N GLU A 62 -5.68 12.92 6.97
CA GLU A 62 -6.14 11.58 7.37
C GLU A 62 -5.69 10.52 6.36
N LEU A 63 -5.88 10.77 5.06
CA LEU A 63 -5.46 9.86 3.99
C LEU A 63 -3.94 9.61 4.02
N ALA A 64 -3.12 10.64 4.25
CA ALA A 64 -1.67 10.48 4.37
C ALA A 64 -1.33 9.52 5.53
N GLY A 65 -1.96 9.71 6.70
CA GLY A 65 -1.79 8.83 7.86
C GLY A 65 -2.26 7.38 7.63
N LEU A 66 -3.26 7.16 6.77
CA LEU A 66 -3.69 5.82 6.37
C LEU A 66 -2.69 5.19 5.38
N LEU A 67 -2.23 5.94 4.38
CA LEU A 67 -1.27 5.49 3.39
C LEU A 67 0.08 5.11 4.03
N GLN A 68 0.55 5.83 5.04
CA GLN A 68 1.78 5.49 5.78
C GLN A 68 1.75 4.08 6.40
N LYS A 69 0.55 3.57 6.72
CA LYS A 69 0.36 2.27 7.41
C LYS A 69 0.29 1.09 6.44
N VAL A 70 0.12 1.32 5.14
CA VAL A 70 -0.03 0.21 4.19
C VAL A 70 1.29 -0.52 3.97
N VAL A 71 1.20 -1.83 3.83
CA VAL A 71 2.35 -2.72 3.61
C VAL A 71 2.08 -3.53 2.34
N THR A 72 2.87 -3.29 1.30
CA THR A 72 2.85 -4.11 0.10
C THR A 72 3.78 -5.32 0.26
N ARG A 73 3.33 -6.46 -0.25
CA ARG A 73 4.09 -7.73 -0.26
C ARG A 73 4.46 -8.06 -1.69
N ARG A 74 4.45 -9.34 -2.06
CA ARG A 74 4.68 -9.79 -3.44
C ARG A 74 3.72 -9.09 -4.41
N ARG A 75 4.22 -8.82 -5.62
CA ARG A 75 3.40 -8.45 -6.77
C ARG A 75 2.42 -9.58 -7.06
N ASP A 76 1.20 -9.21 -7.41
CA ASP A 76 0.11 -10.15 -7.70
C ASP A 76 -0.88 -9.44 -8.62
N ASP A 77 -1.06 -9.95 -9.84
CA ASP A 77 -1.92 -9.33 -10.86
C ASP A 77 -3.35 -9.94 -10.89
N SER A 78 -3.66 -10.89 -9.99
CA SER A 78 -5.01 -11.50 -9.88
C SER A 78 -6.11 -10.52 -9.46
N TRP A 79 -5.75 -9.32 -8.99
CA TRP A 79 -6.69 -8.23 -8.71
C TRP A 79 -7.51 -7.82 -9.94
N ARG A 80 -7.01 -8.05 -11.16
CA ARG A 80 -7.71 -7.70 -12.42
C ARG A 80 -8.97 -8.54 -12.64
N GLU A 81 -9.00 -9.74 -12.07
CA GLU A 81 -10.14 -10.66 -12.13
C GLU A 81 -10.97 -10.61 -10.84
N TYR A 82 -10.54 -9.81 -9.86
CA TYR A 82 -11.21 -9.69 -8.58
C TYR A 82 -12.49 -8.85 -8.73
N ALA A 83 -13.59 -9.37 -8.16
CA ALA A 83 -14.87 -8.69 -8.17
C ALA A 83 -15.08 -7.94 -6.86
N GLY A 84 -15.65 -6.74 -6.95
CA GLY A 84 -16.00 -5.90 -5.80
C GLY A 84 -15.84 -4.42 -6.13
N GLN A 85 -15.87 -3.60 -5.08
CA GLN A 85 -15.61 -2.18 -5.20
C GLN A 85 -14.12 -1.88 -5.03
N GLY A 86 -13.54 -1.15 -5.98
CA GLY A 86 -12.24 -0.52 -5.84
C GLY A 86 -12.37 0.94 -5.37
N VAL A 87 -11.56 1.33 -4.40
CA VAL A 87 -11.44 2.72 -3.94
C VAL A 87 -10.10 3.29 -4.39
N THR A 88 -10.13 4.16 -5.40
CA THR A 88 -8.93 4.71 -6.05
C THR A 88 -8.67 6.14 -5.63
N TYR A 89 -7.52 6.38 -5.02
CA TYR A 89 -7.00 7.70 -4.69
C TYR A 89 -6.08 8.20 -5.79
N SER A 90 -6.33 9.42 -6.27
CA SER A 90 -5.37 10.16 -7.11
C SER A 90 -4.71 11.22 -6.24
N LEU A 91 -3.38 11.17 -6.14
CA LEU A 91 -2.57 12.02 -5.27
C LEU A 91 -1.75 12.96 -6.16
N THR A 92 -1.85 14.26 -5.94
CA THR A 92 -0.91 15.24 -6.51
C THR A 92 0.03 15.69 -5.40
N LEU A 93 1.31 15.40 -5.54
CA LEU A 93 2.34 15.73 -4.56
C LEU A 93 2.85 17.17 -4.74
N ARG A 94 3.55 17.69 -3.73
CA ARG A 94 4.16 19.04 -3.75
C ARG A 94 5.22 19.21 -4.82
N ASP A 95 5.95 18.15 -5.13
CA ASP A 95 6.94 18.13 -6.22
C ASP A 95 6.31 18.12 -7.62
N GLY A 96 4.97 18.11 -7.70
CA GLY A 96 4.20 18.10 -8.94
C GLY A 96 3.93 16.71 -9.51
N THR A 97 4.48 15.66 -8.91
CA THR A 97 4.22 14.28 -9.37
C THR A 97 2.81 13.83 -9.00
N THR A 98 2.28 12.90 -9.79
CA THR A 98 0.99 12.26 -9.52
C THR A 98 1.20 10.78 -9.23
N ARG A 99 0.47 10.27 -8.23
CA ARG A 99 0.46 8.86 -7.84
C ARG A 99 -0.98 8.38 -7.78
N THR A 100 -1.21 7.12 -8.11
CA THR A 100 -2.52 6.48 -7.93
C THR A 100 -2.42 5.29 -6.98
N VAL A 101 -3.37 5.18 -6.08
CA VAL A 101 -3.45 4.09 -5.10
C VAL A 101 -4.87 3.58 -5.07
N MET A 102 -5.08 2.33 -5.48
CA MET A 102 -6.37 1.66 -5.35
C MET A 102 -6.33 0.67 -4.20
N ALA A 103 -7.18 0.89 -3.20
CA ALA A 103 -7.53 -0.08 -2.19
C ALA A 103 -8.56 -1.05 -2.78
N PHE A 104 -8.20 -2.33 -2.85
CA PHE A 104 -9.06 -3.38 -3.34
C PHE A 104 -8.76 -4.68 -2.58
N SER A 105 -8.96 -4.64 -1.27
CA SER A 105 -8.54 -5.70 -0.34
C SER A 105 -8.89 -7.09 -0.85
N PRO A 106 -7.95 -8.06 -0.87
CA PRO A 106 -6.63 -8.04 -0.22
C PRO A 106 -5.49 -7.47 -1.08
N PHE A 107 -5.81 -6.63 -2.06
CA PHE A 107 -4.86 -6.01 -2.97
C PHE A 107 -4.72 -4.51 -2.74
N LEU A 108 -3.50 -4.01 -2.91
CA LEU A 108 -3.21 -2.59 -3.07
C LEU A 108 -2.58 -2.42 -4.45
N VAL A 109 -3.17 -1.58 -5.29
CA VAL A 109 -2.63 -1.29 -6.63
C VAL A 109 -2.03 0.11 -6.60
N VAL A 110 -0.73 0.21 -6.88
CA VAL A 110 0.00 1.48 -6.89
C VAL A 110 0.47 1.73 -8.32
N ASP A 111 0.00 2.81 -8.94
CA ASP A 111 0.25 3.16 -10.35
C ASP A 111 0.01 2.01 -11.32
N GLY A 112 -1.11 1.31 -11.14
CA GLY A 112 -1.50 0.17 -11.96
C GLY A 112 -0.75 -1.14 -11.67
N VAL A 113 0.18 -1.16 -10.71
CA VAL A 113 0.89 -2.38 -10.28
C VAL A 113 0.25 -2.94 -9.02
N GLY A 114 -0.25 -4.17 -9.09
CA GLY A 114 -0.93 -4.86 -7.99
C GLY A 114 0.00 -5.57 -7.02
N TYR A 115 -0.26 -5.42 -5.73
CA TYR A 115 0.47 -6.09 -4.66
C TYR A 115 -0.51 -6.73 -3.69
N ARG A 116 -0.12 -7.87 -3.11
CA ARG A 116 -0.77 -8.35 -1.88
C ARG A 116 -0.49 -7.36 -0.76
N THR A 117 -1.49 -7.11 0.08
CA THR A 117 -1.37 -6.23 1.25
C THR A 117 -1.97 -6.89 2.48
N GLU A 118 -1.64 -6.36 3.65
CA GLU A 118 -2.36 -6.68 4.88
C GLU A 118 -3.78 -6.14 4.80
N HIS A 119 -4.74 -6.93 5.31
CA HIS A 119 -6.16 -6.62 5.24
C HIS A 119 -6.51 -5.34 6.00
N ALA A 120 -6.10 -5.21 7.27
CA ALA A 120 -6.56 -4.10 8.12
C ALA A 120 -6.16 -2.70 7.61
N PRO A 121 -4.91 -2.43 7.16
CA PRO A 121 -4.57 -1.13 6.57
C PRO A 121 -5.29 -0.85 5.24
N CYS A 122 -5.43 -1.87 4.39
CA CYS A 122 -6.15 -1.73 3.12
C CYS A 122 -7.65 -1.46 3.34
N GLU A 123 -8.24 -2.12 4.33
CA GLU A 123 -9.65 -1.94 4.67
C GLU A 123 -9.91 -0.58 5.33
N ALA A 124 -8.92 -0.02 6.04
CA ALA A 124 -9.01 1.34 6.55
C ALA A 124 -9.13 2.38 5.42
N LEU A 125 -8.43 2.17 4.30
CA LEU A 125 -8.61 2.98 3.10
C LEU A 125 -10.02 2.78 2.52
N ASN A 126 -10.47 1.53 2.32
CA ASN A 126 -11.83 1.26 1.84
C ASN A 126 -12.91 1.98 2.66
N ARG A 127 -12.82 1.90 4.00
CA ARG A 127 -13.75 2.59 4.92
C ARG A 127 -13.66 4.11 4.79
N PHE A 128 -12.46 4.67 4.64
CA PHE A 128 -12.29 6.10 4.42
C PHE A 128 -13.01 6.56 3.15
N GLY A 129 -12.79 5.89 2.01
CA GLY A 129 -13.48 6.23 0.77
C GLY A 129 -15.00 6.09 0.87
N ASN A 130 -15.49 5.02 1.50
CA ASN A 130 -16.92 4.80 1.70
C ASN A 130 -17.55 5.80 2.67
N ARG A 131 -16.81 6.30 3.66
CA ARG A 131 -17.26 7.39 4.53
C ARG A 131 -17.47 8.67 3.73
N ILE A 132 -16.51 9.03 2.87
CA ILE A 132 -16.65 10.18 1.96
C ILE A 132 -17.87 10.02 1.04
N LEU A 133 -18.08 8.81 0.50
CA LEU A 133 -19.28 8.51 -0.28
C LEU A 133 -20.55 8.71 0.54
N SER A 134 -20.62 8.20 1.77
CA SER A 134 -21.81 8.32 2.61
C SER A 134 -22.11 9.75 3.05
N GLU A 135 -21.08 10.60 3.19
CA GLU A 135 -21.24 12.00 3.60
C GLU A 135 -21.64 12.91 2.43
N ARG A 136 -21.40 12.50 1.18
CA ARG A 136 -21.47 13.38 0.00
C ARG A 136 -22.18 12.81 -1.23
N GLY A 137 -22.50 11.53 -1.25
CA GLY A 137 -23.22 10.82 -2.32
C GLY A 137 -24.69 10.66 -2.01
#